data_AF-A0A2G6ESX2-F1
#
_entry.id   AF-A0A2G6ESX2-F1
#
_cell.length_a   1.000
_cell.length_b   1.000
_cell.length_c   1.000
_cell.angle_alpha   90.00
_cell.angle_beta   90.00
_cell.angle_gamma   90.00
#
_symmetry.space_group_name_H-M   'P 1'
#
loop_
_entity.id
_entity.type
_entity.pdbx_description
1 polymer ?
#
loop_
_entity_poly.entity_id
_entity_poly.type
_entity_poly.pdbx_seq_one_letter_code
_entity_poly.pdbx_strand_id
1 'polypeptide(L)'
;MKTMILSTAIAIALFSAQTAFASDTDKPTKIKNIIIMIGDGMGPQQVGLLDSYVRYAKNPQIKNSAFQRLSDEGTIGIARTEPYEGLVVDSAASATQFSSGQKSGSEMIGVDFKGDATTSMLEIAQKQGKAVGLITDTRMTHATPAAYAAHQKHRKYENEIAEEMLEHNVDIMLAGGIRHWIPKSANDKEGELNKKISAMTKGNYSHQIQA
;
A
#
# COMPACT_ATOMS: atom_id res chain seq x y z
N MET A 1 -64.49 47.67 -47.95
CA MET A 1 -63.65 48.59 -48.76
C MET A 1 -62.23 48.52 -48.24
N LYS A 2 -61.27 48.28 -49.14
CA LYS A 2 -59.81 48.46 -49.00
C LYS A 2 -59.03 47.50 -48.09
N THR A 3 -58.49 46.49 -48.77
CA THR A 3 -57.12 45.95 -48.63
C THR A 3 -56.08 47.00 -48.23
N MET A 4 -55.18 46.65 -47.31
CA MET A 4 -53.78 47.08 -47.36
C MET A 4 -52.88 46.03 -46.70
N ILE A 5 -52.03 45.44 -47.55
CA ILE A 5 -50.87 44.64 -47.19
C ILE A 5 -49.81 45.61 -46.69
N LEU A 6 -49.22 45.35 -45.52
CA LEU A 6 -47.88 45.85 -45.23
C LEU A 6 -47.08 44.79 -44.48
N SER A 7 -46.09 44.32 -45.22
CA SER A 7 -45.00 43.42 -44.90
C SER A 7 -44.04 43.98 -43.84
N THR A 8 -43.20 43.07 -43.33
CA THR A 8 -41.89 43.27 -42.68
C THR A 8 -41.88 43.40 -41.16
N ALA A 9 -41.58 42.30 -40.47
CA ALA A 9 -40.31 42.13 -39.74
C ALA A 9 -40.20 40.70 -39.20
N ILE A 10 -39.21 39.99 -39.71
CA ILE A 10 -38.81 38.64 -39.32
C ILE A 10 -38.21 38.71 -37.92
N ALA A 11 -38.88 38.12 -36.93
CA ALA A 11 -38.29 37.80 -35.64
C ALA A 11 -37.91 36.32 -35.65
N ILE A 12 -36.70 36.02 -36.11
CA ILE A 12 -36.04 34.73 -35.90
C ILE A 12 -35.76 34.64 -34.39
N ALA A 13 -36.65 33.99 -33.65
CA ALA A 13 -36.35 33.53 -32.31
C ALA A 13 -35.39 32.34 -32.41
N LEU A 14 -34.10 32.65 -32.44
CA LEU A 14 -33.00 31.75 -32.12
C LEU A 14 -33.18 31.26 -30.68
N PHE A 15 -33.93 30.18 -30.50
CA PHE A 15 -33.81 29.34 -29.32
C PHE A 15 -32.77 28.26 -29.65
N SER A 16 -31.50 28.66 -29.62
CA SER A 16 -30.38 27.75 -29.69
C SER A 16 -30.48 26.78 -28.51
N ALA A 17 -30.70 25.51 -28.83
CA ALA A 17 -30.46 24.41 -27.91
C ALA A 17 -29.07 24.60 -27.30
N GLN A 18 -28.98 24.84 -25.99
CA GLN A 18 -27.72 24.73 -25.28
C GLN A 18 -27.35 23.25 -25.27
N THR A 19 -26.62 22.85 -26.30
CA THR A 19 -25.84 21.63 -26.30
C THR A 19 -24.90 21.70 -25.12
N ALA A 20 -25.04 20.75 -24.20
CA ALA A 20 -24.14 20.53 -23.09
C ALA A 20 -22.70 20.53 -23.59
N PHE A 21 -21.88 21.47 -23.10
CA PHE A 21 -20.44 21.29 -23.07
C PHE A 21 -20.11 20.35 -21.92
N ALA A 22 -20.47 19.07 -22.07
CA ALA A 22 -19.73 18.02 -21.41
C ALA A 22 -18.36 18.00 -22.10
N SER A 23 -17.36 18.54 -21.42
CA SER A 23 -15.95 18.42 -21.82
C SER A 23 -15.56 16.96 -21.77
N ASP A 24 -15.81 16.22 -22.85
CA ASP A 24 -15.30 14.88 -23.06
C ASP A 24 -13.92 14.96 -23.70
N THR A 25 -12.89 15.30 -22.91
CA THR A 25 -11.48 15.10 -23.30
C THR A 25 -10.61 14.85 -22.07
N ASP A 26 -10.74 13.67 -21.49
CA ASP A 26 -9.58 12.84 -21.20
C ASP A 26 -10.07 11.40 -21.08
N LYS A 27 -9.77 10.58 -22.10
CA LYS A 27 -9.84 9.13 -21.89
C LYS A 27 -8.93 8.86 -20.70
N PRO A 28 -9.42 8.29 -19.58
CA PRO A 28 -8.56 8.04 -18.44
C PRO A 28 -7.40 7.19 -18.96
N THR A 29 -6.19 7.76 -18.91
CA THR A 29 -4.98 7.07 -19.31
C THR A 29 -4.97 5.72 -18.59
N LYS A 30 -4.93 4.63 -19.36
CA LYS A 30 -5.00 3.28 -18.80
C LYS A 30 -3.83 3.08 -17.83
N ILE A 31 -4.12 3.07 -16.53
CA ILE A 31 -3.12 2.84 -15.49
C ILE A 31 -2.61 1.41 -15.60
N LYS A 32 -1.30 1.25 -15.77
CA LYS A 32 -0.65 -0.06 -15.93
C LYS A 32 -0.08 -0.60 -14.62
N ASN A 33 0.54 0.30 -13.86
CA ASN A 33 1.36 -0.01 -12.68
C ASN A 33 0.91 0.85 -11.49
N ILE A 34 0.96 0.27 -10.30
CA ILE A 34 0.70 0.95 -9.04
C ILE A 34 1.90 0.66 -8.14
N ILE A 35 2.53 1.71 -7.60
CA ILE A 35 3.60 1.61 -6.61
C ILE A 35 3.11 2.30 -5.35
N ILE A 36 3.13 1.57 -4.24
CA ILE A 36 2.66 2.04 -2.94
C ILE A 36 3.86 2.08 -2.01
N MET A 37 4.06 3.22 -1.36
CA MET A 37 5.12 3.42 -0.37
C MET A 37 4.48 3.74 0.98
N ILE A 38 4.73 2.91 1.98
CA ILE A 38 4.19 3.07 3.33
C ILE A 38 5.35 3.42 4.26
N GLY A 39 5.32 4.62 4.83
CA GLY A 39 6.13 4.96 5.99
C GLY A 39 5.39 4.56 7.27
N ASP A 40 5.77 3.45 7.89
CA ASP A 40 5.14 3.01 9.15
C ASP A 40 5.39 4.07 10.25
N GLY A 41 4.32 4.55 10.89
CA GLY A 41 4.36 5.65 11.86
C GLY A 41 4.65 7.04 11.27
N MET A 42 4.63 7.21 9.94
CA MET A 42 4.95 8.47 9.27
C MET A 42 3.73 9.40 9.15
N GLY A 43 3.31 9.98 10.28
CA GLY A 43 2.26 11.00 10.31
C GLY A 43 2.72 12.37 9.79
N PRO A 44 1.81 13.37 9.72
CA PRO A 44 2.16 14.74 9.35
C PRO A 44 3.32 15.33 10.15
N GLN A 45 3.48 14.91 11.41
CA GLN A 45 4.56 15.32 12.30
C GLN A 45 5.93 14.85 11.79
N GLN A 46 6.05 13.58 11.39
CA GLN A 46 7.28 13.01 10.83
C GLN A 46 7.61 13.62 9.46
N VAL A 47 6.60 13.87 8.63
CA VAL A 47 6.77 14.56 7.34
C VAL A 47 7.24 16.00 7.55
N GLY A 48 6.64 16.72 8.50
CA GLY A 48 7.04 18.08 8.85
C GLY A 48 8.46 18.16 9.43
N LEU A 49 8.89 17.16 10.21
CA LEU A 49 10.27 17.04 10.66
C LEU A 49 11.24 16.90 9.48
N LEU A 50 10.94 16.00 8.53
CA LEU A 50 11.74 15.83 7.32
C LEU A 50 11.82 17.14 6.52
N ASP A 51 10.69 17.79 6.25
CA ASP A 51 10.64 19.03 5.48
C ASP A 51 11.41 20.16 6.16
N SER A 52 11.26 20.29 7.49
CA SER A 52 11.99 21.28 8.28
C SER A 52 13.50 21.04 8.25
N TYR A 53 13.94 19.79 8.32
CA TYR A 53 15.35 19.44 8.18
C TYR A 53 15.90 19.84 6.81
N VAL A 54 15.19 19.51 5.72
CA VAL A 54 15.61 19.83 4.35
C VAL A 54 15.73 21.35 4.15
N ARG A 55 14.78 22.13 4.70
CA ARG A 55 14.70 23.58 4.47
C ARG A 55 15.60 24.41 5.37
N TYR A 56 15.71 24.04 6.65
CA TYR A 56 16.25 24.93 7.68
C TYR A 56 17.50 24.39 8.38
N ALA A 57 17.91 23.14 8.17
CA ALA A 57 19.17 22.67 8.74
C ALA A 57 20.36 23.42 8.12
N LYS A 58 21.40 23.69 8.92
CA LYS A 58 22.60 24.39 8.44
C LYS A 58 23.32 23.64 7.31
N ASN A 59 23.38 22.31 7.43
CA ASN A 59 24.05 21.41 6.49
C ASN A 59 23.15 20.19 6.20
N PRO A 60 22.06 20.36 5.43
CA PRO A 60 21.17 19.25 5.12
C PRO A 60 21.86 18.31 4.14
N GLN A 61 21.78 16.99 4.38
CA GLN A 61 22.34 15.99 3.47
C GLN A 61 21.54 15.88 2.16
N ILE A 62 20.29 16.38 2.15
CA ILE A 62 19.40 16.39 1.01
C ILE A 62 18.84 17.81 0.82
N LYS A 63 18.76 18.27 -0.42
CA LYS A 63 18.29 19.64 -0.74
C LYS A 63 16.82 19.70 -1.17
N ASN A 64 16.25 18.57 -1.59
CA ASN A 64 14.86 18.44 -2.00
C ASN A 64 14.36 17.02 -1.69
N SER A 65 13.29 16.89 -0.91
CA SER A 65 12.73 15.59 -0.54
C SER A 65 11.89 15.02 -1.69
N ALA A 66 11.86 13.70 -1.84
CA ALA A 66 10.97 13.06 -2.81
C ALA A 66 9.49 13.31 -2.49
N PHE A 67 9.15 13.45 -1.21
CA PHE A 67 7.81 13.81 -0.75
C PHE A 67 7.38 15.19 -1.25
N GLN A 68 8.27 16.19 -1.20
CA GLN A 68 7.96 17.52 -1.69
C GLN A 68 7.66 17.49 -3.19
N ARG A 69 8.50 16.81 -3.99
CA ARG A 69 8.24 16.67 -5.44
C ARG A 69 6.92 15.96 -5.74
N LEU A 70 6.64 14.88 -5.01
CA LEU A 70 5.39 14.12 -5.16
C LEU A 70 4.16 14.95 -4.76
N SER A 71 4.30 15.83 -3.77
CA SER A 71 3.28 16.81 -3.38
C SER A 71 3.08 17.90 -4.43
N ASP A 72 4.17 18.45 -4.99
CA ASP A 72 4.14 19.56 -5.94
C ASP A 72 3.54 19.15 -7.29
N GLU A 73 3.83 17.93 -7.74
CA GLU A 73 3.34 17.39 -9.02
C GLU A 73 2.05 16.56 -8.87
N GLY A 74 1.68 16.21 -7.64
CA GLY A 74 0.60 15.28 -7.34
C GLY A 74 -0.55 15.89 -6.55
N THR A 75 -1.16 15.07 -5.69
CA THR A 75 -2.27 15.48 -4.83
C THR A 75 -2.06 14.92 -3.44
N ILE A 76 -2.40 15.71 -2.42
CA ILE A 76 -2.40 15.30 -1.02
C ILE A 76 -3.84 15.06 -0.58
N GLY A 77 -4.05 13.93 0.11
CA GLY A 77 -5.27 13.61 0.82
C GLY A 77 -5.02 13.37 2.31
N ILE A 78 -6.07 13.48 3.11
CA ILE A 78 -6.06 13.10 4.52
C ILE A 78 -7.00 11.92 4.69
N ALA A 79 -6.51 10.85 5.32
CA ALA A 79 -7.28 9.64 5.58
C ALA A 79 -7.34 9.36 7.07
N ARG A 80 -8.50 8.88 7.52
CA ARG A 80 -8.67 8.33 8.87
C ARG A 80 -8.20 6.88 8.89
N THR A 81 -7.63 6.45 10.00
CA THR A 81 -6.94 5.15 10.09
C THR A 81 -7.52 4.21 11.14
N GLU A 82 -8.57 4.61 11.85
CA GLU A 82 -9.09 3.82 12.98
C GLU A 82 -9.51 2.39 12.59
N PRO A 83 -9.27 1.38 13.47
CA PRO A 83 -9.74 0.01 13.24
C PRO A 83 -11.25 -0.09 13.49
N TYR A 84 -11.81 -1.29 13.28
CA TYR A 84 -13.18 -1.58 13.72
C TYR A 84 -13.31 -1.41 15.25
N GLU A 85 -14.27 -0.59 15.69
CA GLU A 85 -14.57 -0.30 17.11
C GLU A 85 -13.37 0.15 17.98
N GLY A 86 -12.31 0.69 17.38
CA GLY A 86 -11.17 1.26 18.11
C GLY A 86 -10.86 2.70 17.71
N LEU A 87 -10.11 3.41 18.56
CA LEU A 87 -9.68 4.79 18.28
C LEU A 87 -8.28 4.86 17.68
N VAL A 88 -7.37 3.98 18.14
CA VAL A 88 -5.96 3.96 17.74
C VAL A 88 -5.69 2.63 17.04
N VAL A 89 -5.15 2.71 15.83
CA VAL A 89 -4.85 1.55 14.99
C VAL A 89 -3.44 1.03 15.23
N ASP A 90 -3.23 -0.27 15.05
CA ASP A 90 -1.90 -0.87 14.91
C ASP A 90 -1.56 -1.16 13.44
N SER A 91 -0.29 -1.47 13.13
CA SER A 91 0.14 -1.72 11.75
C SER A 91 -0.64 -2.82 11.04
N ALA A 92 -1.10 -3.87 11.75
CA ALA A 92 -1.79 -5.00 11.14
C ALA A 92 -3.17 -4.61 10.64
N ALA A 93 -4.00 -4.04 11.51
CA ALA A 93 -5.32 -3.56 11.13
C ALA A 93 -5.24 -2.45 10.07
N SER A 94 -4.30 -1.50 10.23
CA SER A 94 -4.10 -0.41 9.26
C SER A 94 -3.76 -0.93 7.87
N ALA A 95 -2.79 -1.85 7.77
CA ALA A 95 -2.37 -2.43 6.51
C ALA A 95 -3.47 -3.31 5.89
N THR A 96 -4.20 -4.10 6.68
CA THR A 96 -5.33 -4.91 6.20
C THR A 96 -6.45 -4.05 5.63
N GLN A 97 -6.80 -2.97 6.32
CA GLN A 97 -7.83 -2.03 5.83
C GLN A 97 -7.40 -1.34 4.54
N PHE A 98 -6.13 -0.95 4.45
CA PHE A 98 -5.59 -0.30 3.27
C PHE A 98 -5.43 -1.28 2.09
N SER A 99 -5.05 -2.53 2.34
CA SER A 99 -4.85 -3.54 1.30
C SER A 99 -6.16 -4.06 0.72
N SER A 100 -7.20 -4.23 1.55
CA SER A 100 -8.47 -4.86 1.16
C SER A 100 -9.65 -3.90 0.97
N GLY A 101 -9.56 -2.68 1.53
CA GLY A 101 -10.69 -1.75 1.60
C GLY A 101 -11.78 -2.12 2.63
N GLN A 102 -11.55 -3.13 3.48
CA GLN A 102 -12.51 -3.59 4.49
C GLN A 102 -12.04 -3.26 5.91
N LYS A 103 -12.97 -2.93 6.83
CA LYS A 103 -12.63 -2.69 8.24
C LYS A 103 -12.10 -3.98 8.88
N SER A 104 -11.01 -3.86 9.64
CA SER A 104 -10.34 -4.96 10.34
C SER A 104 -10.34 -4.73 11.84
N GLY A 105 -10.33 -5.81 12.61
CA GLY A 105 -10.03 -5.77 14.04
C GLY A 105 -8.54 -5.47 14.29
N SER A 106 -8.21 -4.98 15.48
CA SER A 106 -6.83 -4.76 15.90
C SER A 106 -6.00 -6.04 15.82
N GLU A 107 -4.74 -5.89 15.44
CA GLU A 107 -3.72 -6.95 15.34
C GLU A 107 -4.00 -8.05 14.30
N MET A 108 -5.09 -7.95 13.52
CA MET A 108 -5.47 -8.92 12.48
C MET A 108 -4.78 -8.66 11.14
N ILE A 109 -4.45 -9.72 10.41
CA ILE A 109 -3.71 -9.72 9.15
C ILE A 109 -4.61 -10.25 8.04
N GLY A 110 -4.93 -9.43 7.04
CA GLY A 110 -5.65 -9.85 5.84
C GLY A 110 -7.06 -10.41 6.06
N VAL A 111 -7.63 -10.27 7.26
CA VAL A 111 -8.99 -10.69 7.61
C VAL A 111 -9.84 -9.50 8.05
N ASP A 112 -11.14 -9.56 7.86
CA ASP A 112 -12.06 -8.53 8.34
C ASP A 112 -12.25 -8.62 9.86
N PHE A 113 -13.03 -7.70 10.43
CA PHE A 113 -13.32 -7.69 11.87
C PHE A 113 -14.07 -8.94 12.40
N LYS A 114 -14.61 -9.79 11.51
CA LYS A 114 -15.23 -11.08 11.86
C LYS A 114 -14.22 -12.24 11.78
N GLY A 115 -13.04 -12.00 11.21
CA GLY A 115 -12.01 -12.99 10.98
C GLY A 115 -12.15 -13.72 9.64
N ASP A 116 -12.99 -13.22 8.73
CA ASP A 116 -13.14 -13.76 7.38
C ASP A 116 -12.03 -13.21 6.47
N ALA A 117 -11.44 -14.06 5.61
CA ALA A 117 -10.38 -13.64 4.70
C ALA A 117 -10.86 -12.55 3.73
N THR A 118 -10.08 -11.48 3.63
CA THR A 118 -10.34 -10.36 2.71
C THR A 118 -9.45 -10.48 1.49
N THR A 119 -9.94 -10.10 0.31
CA THR A 119 -9.09 -10.08 -0.88
C THR A 119 -8.24 -8.81 -0.92
N SER A 120 -6.91 -8.95 -0.94
CA SER A 120 -5.99 -7.83 -0.99
C SER A 120 -5.86 -7.26 -2.42
N MET A 121 -5.42 -6.01 -2.55
CA MET A 121 -5.10 -5.42 -3.86
C MET A 121 -3.97 -6.14 -4.58
N LEU A 122 -3.07 -6.81 -3.84
CA LEU A 122 -1.98 -7.61 -4.40
C LEU A 122 -2.56 -8.88 -5.05
N GLU A 123 -3.49 -9.56 -4.37
CA GLU A 123 -4.19 -10.73 -4.91
C GLU A 123 -5.07 -10.35 -6.11
N ILE A 124 -5.72 -9.18 -6.07
CA ILE A 124 -6.46 -8.64 -7.21
C ILE A 124 -5.53 -8.45 -8.40
N ALA A 125 -4.33 -7.89 -8.19
CA ALA A 125 -3.34 -7.70 -9.24
C ALA A 125 -2.84 -9.03 -9.82
N GLN A 126 -2.55 -10.03 -8.98
CA GLN A 126 -2.19 -11.38 -9.41
C GLN A 126 -3.29 -12.04 -10.23
N LYS A 127 -4.56 -11.97 -9.79
CA LYS A 127 -5.72 -12.49 -10.54
C LYS A 127 -5.87 -11.83 -11.91
N GLN A 128 -5.36 -10.61 -12.09
CA GLN A 128 -5.32 -9.90 -13.36
C GLN A 128 -4.05 -10.21 -14.20
N GLY A 129 -3.21 -11.16 -13.78
CA GLY A 129 -1.97 -11.53 -14.45
C GLY A 129 -0.88 -10.46 -14.38
N LYS A 130 -0.92 -9.59 -13.36
CA LYS A 130 0.14 -8.59 -13.12
C LYS A 130 1.21 -9.20 -12.24
N ALA A 131 2.46 -8.79 -12.48
CA ALA A 131 3.53 -9.03 -11.53
C ALA A 131 3.29 -8.24 -10.24
N VAL A 132 3.63 -8.83 -9.10
CA VAL A 132 3.45 -8.27 -7.77
C VAL A 132 4.72 -8.36 -6.93
N GLY A 133 4.88 -7.43 -5.99
CA GLY A 133 6.05 -7.43 -5.12
C GLY A 133 5.82 -6.76 -3.78
N LEU A 134 6.51 -7.27 -2.77
CA LEU A 134 6.55 -6.75 -1.41
C LEU A 134 8.01 -6.47 -1.02
N ILE A 135 8.25 -5.25 -0.55
CA ILE A 135 9.58 -4.80 -0.13
C ILE A 135 9.45 -4.10 1.22
N THR A 136 10.26 -4.51 2.20
CA THR A 136 10.34 -3.84 3.50
C THR A 136 11.76 -3.93 4.06
N ASP A 137 12.14 -2.94 4.86
CA ASP A 137 13.36 -2.95 5.68
C ASP A 137 13.18 -3.70 7.02
N THR A 138 11.97 -4.20 7.31
CA THR A 138 11.66 -4.98 8.51
C THR A 138 11.77 -6.49 8.23
N ARG A 139 10.79 -7.29 8.68
CA ARG A 139 10.66 -8.72 8.38
C ARG A 139 9.59 -8.89 7.32
N MET A 140 9.76 -9.83 6.38
CA MET A 140 8.72 -10.12 5.38
C MET A 140 7.38 -10.53 6.04
N THR A 141 7.45 -11.19 7.18
CA THR A 141 6.31 -11.64 8.01
C THR A 141 5.78 -10.57 8.96
N HIS A 142 6.36 -9.36 8.96
CA HIS A 142 5.86 -8.26 9.77
C HIS A 142 4.48 -7.82 9.29
N ALA A 143 3.72 -7.15 10.16
CA ALA A 143 2.31 -6.87 9.93
C ALA A 143 2.00 -6.16 8.59
N THR A 144 2.78 -5.15 8.23
CA THR A 144 2.54 -4.31 7.06
C THR A 144 2.66 -5.08 5.73
N PRO A 145 3.77 -5.80 5.43
CA PRO A 145 3.82 -6.65 4.24
C PRO A 145 2.89 -7.86 4.32
N ALA A 146 2.74 -8.50 5.49
CA ALA A 146 1.91 -9.69 5.66
C ALA A 146 0.44 -9.45 5.28
N ALA A 147 -0.12 -8.28 5.60
CA ALA A 147 -1.52 -7.94 5.30
C ALA A 147 -1.87 -7.87 3.79
N TYR A 148 -0.89 -8.00 2.90
CA TYR A 148 -1.11 -8.07 1.45
C TYR A 148 -1.09 -9.50 0.90
N ALA A 149 -0.57 -10.47 1.65
CA ALA A 149 -0.32 -11.81 1.15
C ALA A 149 -0.46 -12.91 2.22
N ALA A 150 -1.19 -12.66 3.30
CA ALA A 150 -1.53 -13.64 4.34
C ALA A 150 -2.86 -13.26 5.01
N HIS A 151 -3.53 -14.24 5.61
CA HIS A 151 -4.83 -14.13 6.29
C HIS A 151 -4.78 -14.80 7.67
N GLN A 152 -4.38 -14.04 8.69
CA GLN A 152 -4.19 -14.54 10.04
C GLN A 152 -4.93 -13.73 11.08
N LYS A 153 -5.50 -14.43 12.07
CA LYS A 153 -6.26 -13.81 13.17
C LYS A 153 -5.41 -12.91 14.06
N HIS A 154 -4.08 -13.02 13.99
CA HIS A 154 -3.18 -12.22 14.78
C HIS A 154 -1.80 -12.11 14.13
N ARG A 155 -1.22 -10.91 14.15
CA ARG A 155 0.13 -10.57 13.66
C ARG A 155 1.30 -11.32 14.30
N LYS A 156 1.06 -12.14 15.34
CA LYS A 156 2.10 -12.89 16.05
C LYS A 156 2.38 -14.25 15.40
N TYR A 157 1.47 -14.72 14.55
CA TYR A 157 1.58 -15.99 13.83
C TYR A 157 2.54 -15.84 12.63
N GLU A 158 3.75 -15.32 12.87
CA GLU A 158 4.72 -14.99 11.81
C GLU A 158 5.19 -16.24 11.03
N ASN A 159 5.14 -17.45 11.62
CA ASN A 159 5.48 -18.68 10.92
C ASN A 159 4.36 -19.09 9.96
N GLU A 160 3.11 -19.06 10.42
CA GLU A 160 1.93 -19.35 9.61
C GLU A 160 1.76 -18.31 8.49
N ILE A 161 2.05 -17.04 8.78
CA ILE A 161 2.14 -15.97 7.77
C ILE A 161 3.19 -16.33 6.70
N ALA A 162 4.37 -16.83 7.09
CA ALA A 162 5.39 -17.20 6.11
C ALA A 162 4.92 -18.33 5.19
N GLU A 163 4.23 -19.32 5.72
CA GLU A 163 3.65 -20.43 4.95
C GLU A 163 2.65 -19.91 3.91
N GLU A 164 1.67 -19.09 4.33
CA GLU A 164 0.68 -18.51 3.41
C GLU A 164 1.30 -17.59 2.35
N MET A 165 2.30 -16.79 2.71
CA MET A 165 3.00 -15.93 1.76
C MET A 165 3.74 -16.72 0.68
N LEU A 166 4.25 -17.91 0.99
CA LEU A 166 4.83 -18.83 0.00
C LEU A 166 3.74 -19.40 -0.92
N GLU A 167 2.60 -19.80 -0.36
CA GLU A 167 1.47 -20.34 -1.13
C GLU A 167 0.88 -19.32 -2.11
N HIS A 168 0.89 -18.04 -1.74
CA HIS A 168 0.42 -16.95 -2.60
C HIS A 168 1.37 -16.59 -3.75
N ASN A 169 2.58 -17.15 -3.82
CA ASN A 169 3.49 -17.01 -4.96
C ASN A 169 3.73 -15.55 -5.40
N VAL A 170 4.05 -14.67 -4.46
CA VAL A 170 4.44 -13.28 -4.76
C VAL A 170 5.75 -13.27 -5.56
N ASP A 171 5.79 -12.59 -6.71
CA ASP A 171 6.96 -12.64 -7.62
C ASP A 171 8.25 -12.10 -6.99
N ILE A 172 8.14 -11.04 -6.19
CA ILE A 172 9.28 -10.39 -5.53
C ILE A 172 8.97 -10.20 -4.04
N MET A 173 9.77 -10.81 -3.18
CA MET A 173 9.77 -10.56 -1.74
C MET A 173 11.19 -10.20 -1.26
N LEU A 174 11.40 -8.94 -0.86
CA LEU A 174 12.70 -8.44 -0.37
C LEU A 174 12.56 -7.85 1.04
N ALA A 175 13.12 -8.55 2.03
CA ALA A 175 13.12 -8.11 3.43
C ALA A 175 14.14 -8.87 4.30
N GLY A 176 14.22 -8.51 5.58
CA GLY A 176 14.79 -9.36 6.61
C GLY A 176 13.81 -10.43 7.12
N GLY A 177 14.08 -10.98 8.30
CA GLY A 177 13.16 -11.91 8.98
C GLY A 177 13.33 -13.39 8.64
N ILE A 178 14.49 -13.79 8.11
CA ILE A 178 14.79 -15.17 7.68
C ILE A 178 14.48 -16.25 8.73
N ARG A 179 14.40 -15.91 10.02
CA ARG A 179 14.08 -16.84 11.13
C ARG A 179 12.72 -17.56 10.95
N HIS A 180 11.80 -17.01 10.17
CA HIS A 180 10.49 -17.61 9.85
C HIS A 180 10.50 -18.44 8.56
N TRP A 181 11.63 -18.51 7.85
CA TRP A 181 11.76 -19.10 6.50
C TRP A 181 12.78 -20.25 6.48
N ILE A 182 13.27 -20.67 7.64
CA ILE A 182 14.26 -21.73 7.79
C ILE A 182 13.74 -22.79 8.76
N PRO A 183 14.09 -24.08 8.57
CA PRO A 183 13.65 -25.14 9.45
C PRO A 183 14.24 -24.97 10.85
N LYS A 184 13.53 -25.50 11.86
CA LYS A 184 13.97 -25.49 13.27
C LYS A 184 15.37 -26.09 13.48
N SER A 185 15.77 -27.06 12.64
CA SER A 185 17.11 -27.67 12.64
C SER A 185 18.24 -26.67 12.38
N ALA A 186 17.96 -25.48 11.85
CA ALA A 186 18.96 -24.42 11.70
C ALA A 186 19.51 -23.90 13.05
N ASN A 187 18.80 -24.13 14.16
CA ASN A 187 19.28 -23.79 15.51
C ASN A 187 20.31 -24.79 16.06
N ASP A 188 20.43 -25.98 15.47
CA ASP A 188 21.42 -26.97 15.89
C ASP A 188 22.81 -26.52 15.41
N LYS A 189 23.63 -26.01 16.33
CA LYS A 189 24.99 -25.53 16.04
C LYS A 189 25.90 -26.61 15.47
N GLU A 190 25.62 -27.87 15.80
CA GLU A 190 26.37 -29.01 15.26
C GLU A 190 25.78 -29.55 13.97
N GLY A 191 24.59 -29.10 13.59
CA GLY A 191 23.88 -29.51 12.38
C GLY A 191 24.52 -28.97 11.10
N GLU A 192 24.47 -29.78 10.04
CA GLU A 192 25.02 -29.46 8.71
C GLU A 192 24.50 -28.14 8.15
N LEU A 193 23.20 -27.85 8.33
CA LEU A 193 22.58 -26.62 7.86
C LEU A 193 23.18 -25.39 8.55
N ASN A 194 23.34 -25.43 9.87
CA ASN A 194 23.92 -24.33 10.64
C ASN A 194 25.39 -24.10 10.25
N LYS A 195 26.17 -25.19 10.12
CA LYS A 195 27.57 -25.13 9.67
C LYS A 195 27.68 -24.49 8.29
N LYS A 196 26.82 -24.87 7.34
CA LYS A 196 26.79 -24.30 5.99
C LYS A 196 26.45 -22.81 6.01
N ILE A 197 25.42 -22.41 6.75
CA ILE A 197 25.03 -21.00 6.91
C ILE A 197 26.15 -20.18 7.56
N SER A 198 26.75 -20.70 8.63
CA SER A 198 27.87 -20.06 9.33
C SER A 198 29.08 -19.88 8.41
N ALA A 199 29.40 -20.87 7.58
CA ALA A 199 30.47 -20.77 6.59
C ALA A 199 30.20 -19.70 5.53
N MET A 200 28.99 -19.68 4.96
CA MET A 200 28.59 -18.67 3.95
C MET A 200 28.61 -17.24 4.51
N THR A 201 28.25 -17.08 5.79
CA THR A 201 28.15 -15.78 6.45
C THR A 201 29.45 -15.38 7.19
N LYS A 202 30.48 -16.22 7.14
CA LYS A 202 31.73 -16.08 7.90
C LYS A 202 31.49 -15.89 9.41
N GLY A 203 30.44 -16.54 9.94
CA GLY A 203 30.06 -16.47 11.35
C GLY A 203 29.44 -15.15 11.81
N ASN A 204 29.22 -14.19 10.91
CA ASN A 204 28.66 -12.87 11.26
C ASN A 204 27.13 -12.88 11.45
N TYR A 205 26.50 -14.03 11.24
CA TYR A 205 25.05 -14.16 11.27
C TYR A 205 24.58 -14.96 12.49
N SER A 206 23.65 -14.40 13.26
CA SER A 206 22.92 -15.12 14.32
C SER A 206 21.42 -15.21 13.95
N HIS A 207 20.93 -16.44 13.73
CA HIS A 207 19.50 -16.73 13.59
C HIS A 207 19.03 -17.30 14.93
N GLN A 208 18.34 -16.54 15.78
CA GLN A 208 17.58 -17.15 16.88
C GLN A 208 16.12 -17.27 16.43
N ILE A 209 15.69 -18.50 16.17
CA ILE A 209 14.27 -18.82 16.02
C ILE A 209 13.68 -18.82 17.43
N GLN A 210 12.90 -17.79 17.76
CA GLN A 210 12.06 -17.80 18.96
C GLN A 210 10.90 -18.77 18.68
N ALA A 211 10.76 -19.77 19.56
CA ALA A 211 9.67 -20.73 19.55
C ALA A 211 8.36 -20.10 20.05
#